data_AF-A0A2V0NLP1-F1
#
_entry.id   AF-A0A2V0NLP1-F1
#
_cell.length_a   1.000
_cell.length_b   1.000
_cell.length_c   1.000
_cell.angle_alpha   90.00
_cell.angle_beta   90.00
_cell.angle_gamma   90.00
#
_symmetry.space_group_name_H-M   'P 1'
#
loop_
_entity.id
_entity.type
_entity.pdbx_description
1 polymer ?
#
loop_
_entity_poly.entity_id
_entity_poly.type
_entity_poly.pdbx_seq_one_letter_code
_entity_poly.pdbx_strand_id
1 'polypeptide(L)'
;MGLPREPRARRLACALLLIAFAACSPAAAADACAQQPGVMGGDFMVVSLNSMFAPRLPTLTAFTPAECCAACRASDGCNAWSFCADPKGCGKEGACNAYSDANPKLHLKSLETMGLDRFKFPQKAFGPWADGNGCALDGRWAFSTCSLKVVQDTKSPPLTTGDDGAGWVSGVVAQPAVKGCPSGLNKATCDACRASKNPRVCFACAQKPQVIGGNAKECAACASLQTEAQRDACVGCVADFTPSLGCGSCVYWGEGGKVDEKKTGQCFDCVVAAGAPNRRSAACSACFFSPNGHAINTAACLSCASDARRGAPAREGCGPCNDGEVSDPGGCLACAAGADTYDKAVACASCSHRDMAGFKGDCYSCIKTVGAGPPSYCANMGQTGSNDIAATAVSVASDYFTCVAATAKLSSGAAGCNACVKLPTAAAAKACLACRTGQQTDAGGWCASCWMGGKEGEAKKCQDCLARFNDGQQAFNMCFS
;
A
#
# COMPACT_ATOMS: atom_id res chain seq x y z
N MET A 1 -60.59 25.59 -55.86
CA MET A 1 -59.73 24.88 -54.90
C MET A 1 -58.50 24.41 -55.65
N GLY A 2 -57.41 25.17 -55.58
CA GLY A 2 -56.14 24.86 -56.26
C GLY A 2 -55.00 25.16 -55.31
N LEU A 3 -54.26 24.12 -54.93
CA LEU A 3 -53.07 24.23 -54.08
C LEU A 3 -51.87 24.73 -54.91
N PRO A 4 -51.06 25.68 -54.40
CA PRO A 4 -49.88 26.16 -55.10
C PRO A 4 -48.67 25.22 -54.91
N ARG A 5 -47.86 25.16 -55.96
CA ARG A 5 -46.59 24.42 -56.08
C ARG A 5 -45.47 25.10 -55.29
N GLU A 6 -44.72 24.34 -54.50
CA GLU A 6 -43.44 24.76 -53.90
C GLU A 6 -42.25 24.64 -54.88
N PRO A 7 -41.22 25.52 -54.78
CA PRO A 7 -40.12 25.59 -55.72
C PRO A 7 -38.97 24.60 -55.42
N ARG A 8 -38.50 23.91 -56.47
CA ARG A 8 -37.41 22.92 -56.50
C ARG A 8 -36.00 23.44 -56.15
N ALA A 9 -35.85 24.69 -55.72
CA ALA A 9 -34.53 25.34 -55.54
C ALA A 9 -33.77 24.94 -54.26
N ARG A 10 -34.44 24.31 -53.26
CA ARG A 10 -33.77 23.94 -51.99
C ARG A 10 -33.02 22.60 -51.99
N ARG A 11 -33.15 21.78 -53.02
CA ARG A 11 -32.51 20.44 -53.03
C ARG A 11 -31.08 20.41 -53.59
N LEU A 12 -30.63 21.43 -54.33
CA LEU A 12 -29.25 21.47 -54.82
C LEU A 12 -28.23 22.06 -53.83
N ALA A 13 -28.66 22.90 -52.86
CA ALA A 13 -27.74 23.51 -51.91
C ALA A 13 -27.26 22.55 -50.80
N CYS A 14 -28.03 21.52 -50.45
CA CYS A 14 -27.60 20.50 -49.47
C CYS A 14 -26.64 19.46 -50.07
N ALA A 15 -26.62 19.26 -51.38
CA ALA A 15 -25.76 18.25 -52.00
C ALA A 15 -24.29 18.70 -52.15
N LEU A 16 -24.05 20.01 -52.29
CA LEU A 16 -22.70 20.57 -52.42
C LEU A 16 -21.99 20.81 -51.07
N LEU A 17 -22.73 20.94 -49.97
CA LEU A 17 -22.13 21.04 -48.62
C LEU A 17 -21.61 19.70 -48.08
N LEU A 18 -22.09 18.57 -48.61
CA LEU A 18 -21.68 17.22 -48.20
C LEU A 18 -20.38 16.74 -48.87
N ILE A 19 -19.95 17.37 -49.97
CA ILE A 19 -18.72 16.98 -50.68
C ILE A 19 -17.49 17.73 -50.14
N ALA A 20 -17.68 18.91 -49.52
CA ALA A 20 -16.58 19.68 -48.91
C ALA A 20 -16.11 19.15 -47.54
N PHE A 21 -16.90 18.31 -46.86
CA PHE A 21 -16.50 17.68 -45.59
C PHE A 21 -15.72 16.35 -45.78
N ALA A 22 -15.56 15.86 -47.01
CA ALA A 22 -14.85 14.61 -47.29
C ALA A 22 -13.36 14.78 -47.62
N ALA A 23 -12.84 16.01 -47.70
CA ALA A 23 -11.46 16.30 -48.13
C ALA A 23 -10.57 16.94 -47.03
N CYS A 24 -11.02 16.94 -45.78
CA CYS A 24 -10.18 17.20 -44.61
C CYS A 24 -10.32 16.05 -43.62
N SER A 25 -10.12 14.83 -44.09
CA SER A 25 -9.64 13.78 -43.19
C SER A 25 -8.22 14.19 -42.79
N PRO A 26 -7.93 14.55 -41.53
CA PRO A 26 -6.54 14.58 -41.10
C PRO A 26 -5.98 13.21 -41.46
N ALA A 27 -4.84 13.17 -42.15
CA ALA A 27 -4.12 11.93 -42.40
C ALA A 27 -4.14 11.16 -41.09
N ALA A 28 -4.88 10.03 -41.10
CA ALA A 28 -5.18 9.26 -39.91
C ALA A 28 -3.87 9.10 -39.16
N ALA A 29 -3.77 9.69 -37.97
CA ALA A 29 -2.66 9.42 -37.09
C ALA A 29 -2.62 7.90 -37.00
N ALA A 30 -1.62 7.27 -37.64
CA ALA A 30 -1.52 5.82 -37.78
C ALA A 30 -1.85 5.24 -36.41
N ASP A 31 -2.90 4.43 -36.37
CA ASP A 31 -3.61 4.09 -35.15
C ASP A 31 -2.57 3.63 -34.13
N ALA A 32 -2.22 4.47 -33.15
CA ALA A 32 -0.98 4.31 -32.38
C ALA A 32 -1.08 3.15 -31.35
N CYS A 33 -1.99 2.22 -31.60
CA CYS A 33 -2.27 0.96 -30.93
C CYS A 33 -2.50 -0.15 -31.97
N ALA A 34 -1.91 -0.06 -33.15
CA ALA A 34 -2.02 -1.08 -34.19
C ALA A 34 -1.69 -2.45 -33.60
N GLN A 35 -2.67 -3.35 -33.67
CA GLN A 35 -2.62 -4.66 -33.02
C GLN A 35 -1.98 -5.68 -33.97
N GLN A 36 -1.14 -6.54 -33.41
CA GLN A 36 -0.50 -7.65 -34.10
C GLN A 36 -0.72 -8.93 -33.27
N PRO A 37 -1.11 -10.04 -33.90
CA PRO A 37 -1.22 -11.31 -33.20
C PRO A 37 0.17 -11.80 -32.76
N GLY A 38 0.26 -12.32 -31.55
CA GLY A 38 1.51 -12.77 -30.94
C GLY A 38 1.91 -11.94 -29.72
N VAL A 39 3.01 -12.35 -29.08
CA VAL A 39 3.55 -11.72 -27.87
C VAL A 39 4.82 -10.94 -28.19
N MET A 40 4.90 -9.71 -27.72
CA MET A 40 6.10 -8.89 -27.83
C MET A 40 7.20 -9.42 -26.91
N GLY A 41 8.44 -9.45 -27.38
CA GLY A 41 9.64 -9.57 -26.56
C GLY A 41 10.01 -8.24 -25.89
N GLY A 42 11.23 -8.16 -25.38
CA GLY A 42 11.78 -6.95 -24.74
C GLY A 42 11.79 -6.99 -23.22
N ASP A 43 12.28 -5.90 -22.63
CA ASP A 43 12.34 -5.76 -21.19
C ASP A 43 10.94 -5.50 -20.64
N PHE A 44 10.47 -6.42 -19.80
CA PHE A 44 9.18 -6.30 -19.15
C PHE A 44 9.26 -5.16 -18.14
N MET A 45 8.32 -4.22 -18.22
CA MET A 45 8.17 -3.19 -17.21
C MET A 45 7.05 -3.57 -16.26
N VAL A 46 5.87 -3.97 -16.73
CA VAL A 46 4.76 -4.36 -15.84
C VAL A 46 4.08 -5.54 -16.47
N VAL A 47 3.95 -6.68 -15.78
CA VAL A 47 3.50 -7.93 -16.40
C VAL A 47 1.98 -8.08 -16.41
N SER A 48 1.28 -7.52 -15.42
CA SER A 48 -0.18 -7.48 -15.37
C SER A 48 -0.67 -6.26 -14.60
N LEU A 49 -1.44 -5.39 -15.27
CA LEU A 49 -2.09 -4.25 -14.62
C LEU A 49 -3.24 -4.73 -13.70
N ASN A 50 -3.98 -5.77 -14.11
CA ASN A 50 -5.03 -6.37 -13.29
C ASN A 50 -4.50 -7.03 -12.01
N SER A 51 -3.25 -7.50 -11.97
CA SER A 51 -2.64 -8.02 -10.75
C SER A 51 -2.19 -6.92 -9.80
N MET A 52 -1.95 -5.70 -10.29
CA MET A 52 -1.65 -4.54 -9.46
C MET A 52 -2.85 -3.99 -8.69
N PHE A 53 -3.92 -4.79 -8.54
CA PHE A 53 -5.05 -4.52 -7.66
C PHE A 53 -4.63 -4.56 -6.18
N ALA A 54 -3.81 -3.61 -5.78
CA ALA A 54 -3.81 -3.14 -4.41
C ALA A 54 -5.05 -2.24 -4.27
N PRO A 55 -5.86 -2.35 -3.21
CA PRO A 55 -7.02 -1.49 -2.96
C PRO A 55 -6.71 0.02 -2.86
N ARG A 56 -5.44 0.42 -3.07
CA ARG A 56 -4.94 1.80 -3.10
C ARG A 56 -4.47 2.27 -4.48
N LEU A 57 -4.54 1.45 -5.54
CA LEU A 57 -4.18 1.83 -6.93
C LEU A 57 -5.37 1.61 -7.89
N PRO A 58 -6.47 2.37 -7.76
CA PRO A 58 -7.72 2.13 -8.49
C PRO A 58 -7.68 2.44 -10.01
N THR A 59 -6.53 2.75 -10.61
CA THR A 59 -6.45 3.35 -11.95
C THR A 59 -5.74 2.53 -13.02
N LEU A 60 -5.26 1.33 -12.71
CA LEU A 60 -4.53 0.51 -13.67
C LEU A 60 -5.19 -0.86 -13.82
N THR A 61 -6.42 -0.89 -14.31
CA THR A 61 -7.03 -2.13 -14.82
C THR A 61 -7.14 -2.01 -16.33
N ALA A 62 -6.55 -2.96 -17.05
CA ALA A 62 -6.74 -3.09 -18.49
C ALA A 62 -7.47 -4.40 -18.76
N PHE A 63 -8.75 -4.29 -19.08
CA PHE A 63 -9.63 -5.40 -19.45
C PHE A 63 -9.70 -5.59 -20.96
N THR A 64 -9.11 -4.67 -21.73
CA THR A 64 -9.09 -4.70 -23.19
C THR A 64 -7.70 -4.39 -23.75
N PRO A 65 -7.41 -4.81 -25.00
CA PRO A 65 -6.19 -4.40 -25.70
C PRO A 65 -6.04 -2.88 -25.79
N ALA A 66 -7.15 -2.15 -25.99
CA ALA A 66 -7.15 -0.69 -26.08
C ALA A 66 -6.73 -0.04 -24.77
N GLU A 67 -7.22 -0.52 -23.63
CA GLU A 67 -6.80 -0.05 -22.31
C GLU A 67 -5.34 -0.42 -22.02
N CYS A 68 -4.89 -1.60 -22.44
CA CYS A 68 -3.49 -2.00 -22.29
C CYS A 68 -2.54 -1.07 -23.07
N CYS A 69 -2.92 -0.72 -24.30
CA CYS A 69 -2.20 0.28 -25.09
C CYS A 69 -2.24 1.67 -24.45
N ALA A 70 -3.41 2.09 -23.95
CA ALA A 70 -3.57 3.39 -23.27
C ALA A 70 -2.68 3.48 -22.02
N ALA A 71 -2.60 2.40 -21.25
CA ALA A 71 -1.71 2.30 -20.10
C ALA A 71 -0.23 2.38 -20.53
N CYS A 72 0.15 1.75 -21.63
CA CYS A 72 1.51 1.91 -22.18
C CYS A 72 1.79 3.36 -22.56
N ARG A 73 0.88 4.06 -23.26
CA ARG A 73 1.05 5.49 -23.59
C ARG A 73 1.17 6.38 -22.37
N ALA A 74 0.46 6.05 -21.29
CA ALA A 74 0.50 6.79 -20.04
C ALA A 74 1.75 6.45 -19.19
N SER A 75 2.51 5.42 -19.56
CA SER A 75 3.68 4.97 -18.83
C SER A 75 4.96 5.49 -19.48
N ASP A 76 5.77 6.20 -18.70
CA ASP A 76 7.12 6.57 -19.14
C ASP A 76 7.94 5.31 -19.43
N GLY A 77 8.77 5.39 -20.47
CA GLY A 77 9.60 4.28 -20.97
C GLY A 77 8.85 3.27 -21.84
N CYS A 78 7.52 3.21 -21.79
CA CYS A 78 6.76 2.17 -22.51
C CYS A 78 6.61 2.50 -23.99
N ASN A 79 7.06 1.59 -24.85
CA ASN A 79 6.91 1.69 -26.29
C ASN A 79 6.36 0.41 -26.94
N ALA A 80 6.02 -0.61 -26.14
CA ALA A 80 5.35 -1.82 -26.60
C ALA A 80 4.46 -2.41 -25.50
N TRP A 81 3.45 -3.18 -25.90
CA TRP A 81 2.53 -3.86 -24.98
C TRP A 81 2.09 -5.20 -25.53
N SER A 82 1.65 -6.09 -24.65
CA SER A 82 1.00 -7.37 -24.95
C SER A 82 -0.20 -7.58 -24.05
N PHE A 83 -1.31 -8.03 -24.62
CA PHE A 83 -2.56 -8.30 -23.92
C PHE A 83 -3.01 -9.74 -24.19
N CYS A 84 -3.35 -10.47 -23.14
CA CYS A 84 -3.88 -11.81 -23.26
C CYS A 84 -5.40 -11.75 -23.52
N ALA A 85 -5.79 -11.93 -24.78
CA ALA A 85 -7.18 -11.84 -25.23
C ALA A 85 -7.94 -13.16 -25.16
N ASP A 86 -7.25 -14.30 -24.97
CA ASP A 86 -7.89 -15.61 -24.90
C ASP A 86 -8.46 -15.88 -23.49
N PRO A 87 -9.77 -16.16 -23.35
CA PRO A 87 -10.38 -16.53 -22.08
C PRO A 87 -9.78 -17.78 -21.42
N LYS A 88 -9.16 -18.67 -22.20
CA LYS A 88 -8.46 -19.87 -21.69
C LYS A 88 -7.03 -19.58 -21.23
N GLY A 89 -6.54 -18.37 -21.46
CA GLY A 89 -5.18 -17.96 -21.20
C GLY A 89 -4.27 -18.08 -22.42
N CYS A 90 -3.13 -17.39 -22.36
CA CYS A 90 -2.26 -17.16 -23.51
C CYS A 90 -0.89 -17.81 -23.36
N GLY A 91 -0.25 -18.04 -24.51
CA GLY A 91 1.01 -18.76 -24.63
C GLY A 91 0.86 -20.26 -24.40
N LYS A 92 2.01 -20.94 -24.36
CA LYS A 92 2.10 -22.38 -24.11
C LYS A 92 1.73 -22.72 -22.67
N GLU A 93 1.15 -23.92 -22.49
CA GLU A 93 0.93 -24.52 -21.17
C GLU A 93 2.21 -24.49 -20.32
N GLY A 94 2.08 -24.09 -19.05
CA GLY A 94 3.20 -23.93 -18.12
C GLY A 94 4.11 -22.71 -18.34
N ALA A 95 3.96 -21.93 -19.42
CA ALA A 95 4.86 -20.80 -19.72
C ALA A 95 4.82 -19.70 -18.64
N CYS A 96 3.64 -19.39 -18.10
CA CYS A 96 3.51 -18.43 -17.00
C CYS A 96 4.12 -18.99 -15.71
N ASN A 97 3.94 -20.29 -15.42
CA ASN A 97 4.55 -20.92 -14.25
C ASN A 97 6.09 -20.85 -14.33
N ALA A 98 6.66 -21.22 -15.47
CA ALA A 98 8.10 -21.14 -15.69
C ALA A 98 8.63 -19.70 -15.53
N TYR A 99 7.89 -18.70 -16.03
CA TYR A 99 8.23 -17.30 -15.80
C TYR A 99 8.15 -16.92 -14.31
N SER A 100 7.07 -17.29 -13.64
CA SER A 100 6.83 -17.02 -12.22
C SER A 100 7.90 -17.65 -11.32
N ASP A 101 8.44 -18.80 -11.71
CA ASP A 101 9.48 -19.51 -10.96
C ASP A 101 10.89 -18.98 -11.26
N ALA A 102 11.14 -18.49 -12.48
CA ALA A 102 12.42 -17.89 -12.86
C ALA A 102 12.59 -16.45 -12.38
N ASN A 103 11.52 -15.78 -11.94
CA ASN A 103 11.53 -14.36 -11.59
C ASN A 103 11.01 -14.11 -10.16
N PRO A 104 11.39 -12.99 -9.54
CA PRO A 104 10.86 -12.62 -8.22
C PRO A 104 9.33 -12.52 -8.24
N LYS A 105 8.66 -13.26 -7.35
CA LYS A 105 7.22 -13.16 -7.16
C LYS A 105 6.91 -11.89 -6.36
N LEU A 106 6.04 -11.05 -6.90
CA LEU A 106 5.38 -9.97 -6.15
C LEU A 106 4.22 -10.64 -5.41
N HIS A 107 4.34 -10.89 -4.12
CA HIS A 107 3.20 -11.27 -3.29
C HIS A 107 2.61 -10.01 -2.68
N LEU A 108 1.28 -9.88 -2.55
CA LEU A 108 0.67 -8.73 -1.87
C LEU A 108 1.24 -8.52 -0.46
N LYS A 109 1.36 -9.59 0.34
CA LYS A 109 2.02 -9.58 1.67
C LYS A 109 3.51 -9.23 1.59
N SER A 110 4.17 -9.55 0.49
CA SER A 110 5.57 -9.18 0.27
C SER A 110 5.75 -7.73 -0.15
N LEU A 111 4.75 -7.08 -0.76
CA LEU A 111 4.76 -5.62 -0.90
C LEU A 111 4.68 -4.93 0.47
N GLU A 112 3.97 -5.54 1.42
CA GLU A 112 3.86 -5.06 2.79
C GLU A 112 5.13 -5.30 3.61
N THR A 113 5.89 -6.36 3.34
CA THR A 113 7.04 -6.80 4.18
C THR A 113 8.43 -6.67 3.54
N MET A 114 8.58 -6.80 2.22
CA MET A 114 9.90 -6.76 1.56
C MET A 114 10.44 -5.34 1.35
N GLY A 115 9.60 -4.33 1.58
CA GLY A 115 9.86 -2.95 1.17
C GLY A 115 9.71 -2.84 -0.35
N LEU A 116 8.95 -1.83 -0.80
CA LEU A 116 8.80 -1.62 -2.24
C LEU A 116 10.14 -1.27 -2.90
N ASP A 117 11.13 -0.81 -2.13
CA ASP A 117 12.48 -0.39 -2.55
C ASP A 117 13.32 -1.42 -3.33
N ARG A 118 12.86 -2.66 -3.42
CA ARG A 118 13.49 -3.73 -4.21
C ARG A 118 12.99 -3.82 -5.65
N PHE A 119 11.87 -3.19 -5.98
CA PHE A 119 11.35 -3.13 -7.33
C PHE A 119 11.97 -1.89 -7.99
N LYS A 120 12.58 -2.00 -9.18
CA LYS A 120 13.10 -0.90 -10.01
C LYS A 120 12.88 -1.23 -11.48
N PHE A 121 12.15 -0.43 -12.24
CA PHE A 121 11.84 -0.73 -13.64
C PHE A 121 13.06 -0.59 -14.56
N PRO A 122 13.21 -1.44 -15.59
CA PRO A 122 12.27 -2.50 -16.00
C PRO A 122 12.20 -3.68 -15.00
N GLN A 123 11.00 -4.16 -14.72
CA GLN A 123 10.75 -5.22 -13.74
C GLN A 123 10.42 -6.53 -14.43
N LYS A 124 11.20 -7.55 -14.10
CA LYS A 124 10.89 -8.94 -14.47
C LYS A 124 10.01 -9.64 -13.43
N ALA A 125 9.68 -8.96 -12.33
CA ALA A 125 8.89 -9.52 -11.25
C ALA A 125 7.41 -9.70 -11.65
N PHE A 126 6.77 -10.75 -11.12
CA PHE A 126 5.40 -11.15 -11.49
C PHE A 126 4.41 -10.99 -10.33
N GLY A 127 3.37 -10.17 -10.51
CA GLY A 127 2.31 -9.88 -9.51
C GLY A 127 2.07 -8.38 -9.28
N PRO A 128 1.48 -7.94 -8.15
CA PRO A 128 1.21 -8.71 -6.94
C PRO A 128 0.04 -9.70 -7.03
N TRP A 129 0.11 -10.80 -6.30
CA TRP A 129 -1.00 -11.76 -6.18
C TRP A 129 -1.41 -11.93 -4.73
N ALA A 130 -2.73 -12.00 -4.49
CA ALA A 130 -3.31 -12.19 -3.16
C ALA A 130 -3.03 -13.61 -2.66
N ASP A 131 -3.26 -14.61 -3.51
CA ASP A 131 -2.94 -16.02 -3.32
C ASP A 131 -2.57 -16.66 -4.68
N GLY A 132 -1.70 -17.66 -4.68
CA GLY A 132 -1.28 -18.40 -5.90
C GLY A 132 -0.13 -17.76 -6.68
N ASN A 133 0.08 -18.23 -7.91
CA ASN A 133 1.22 -17.81 -8.75
C ASN A 133 0.86 -16.80 -9.85
N GLY A 134 -0.41 -16.41 -9.99
CA GLY A 134 -0.87 -15.46 -11.01
C GLY A 134 -1.18 -16.04 -12.39
N CYS A 135 -1.04 -17.35 -12.54
CA CYS A 135 -1.23 -18.04 -13.81
C CYS A 135 -2.63 -18.71 -13.88
N ALA A 136 -3.05 -19.06 -15.08
CA ALA A 136 -4.19 -19.97 -15.27
C ALA A 136 -3.86 -21.36 -14.68
N LEU A 137 -4.89 -22.21 -14.51
CA LEU A 137 -4.73 -23.54 -13.89
C LEU A 137 -3.73 -24.44 -14.64
N ASP A 138 -3.64 -24.30 -15.95
CA ASP A 138 -2.69 -25.02 -16.81
C ASP A 138 -1.33 -24.29 -16.93
N GLY A 139 -1.11 -23.24 -16.14
CA GLY A 139 0.12 -22.47 -16.15
C GLY A 139 0.30 -21.56 -17.36
N ARG A 140 -0.75 -21.29 -18.14
CA ARG A 140 -0.78 -20.19 -19.12
C ARG A 140 -0.89 -18.83 -18.44
N TRP A 141 -0.66 -17.78 -19.23
CA TRP A 141 -0.94 -16.41 -18.80
C TRP A 141 -2.45 -16.20 -18.67
N ALA A 142 -2.91 -15.66 -17.54
CA ALA A 142 -4.34 -15.48 -17.30
C ALA A 142 -4.98 -14.51 -18.32
N PHE A 143 -6.26 -14.72 -18.61
CA PHE A 143 -7.06 -13.79 -19.42
C PHE A 143 -6.97 -12.36 -18.86
N SER A 144 -6.93 -11.36 -19.75
CA SER A 144 -6.74 -9.95 -19.40
C SER A 144 -5.40 -9.61 -18.76
N THR A 145 -4.40 -10.49 -18.86
CA THR A 145 -3.01 -10.11 -18.55
C THR A 145 -2.55 -9.03 -19.53
N CYS A 146 -2.19 -7.85 -19.01
CA CYS A 146 -1.60 -6.76 -19.80
C CYS A 146 -0.15 -6.54 -19.39
N SER A 147 0.77 -6.78 -20.32
CA SER A 147 2.20 -6.56 -20.15
C SER A 147 2.68 -5.30 -20.87
N LEU A 148 3.30 -4.37 -20.14
CA LEU A 148 3.96 -3.16 -20.65
C LEU A 148 5.45 -3.43 -20.85
N LYS A 149 6.02 -3.00 -21.97
CA LYS A 149 7.35 -3.41 -22.43
C LYS A 149 8.15 -2.24 -22.99
N VAL A 150 9.47 -2.40 -22.96
CA VAL A 150 10.42 -1.61 -23.74
C VAL A 150 11.09 -2.50 -24.78
N VAL A 151 10.96 -2.13 -26.05
CA VAL A 151 11.67 -2.75 -27.18
C VAL A 151 12.68 -1.77 -27.77
N GLN A 152 13.84 -2.27 -28.20
CA GLN A 152 14.87 -1.41 -28.79
C GLN A 152 14.50 -0.94 -30.21
N ASP A 153 13.94 -1.84 -31.03
CA ASP A 153 13.51 -1.54 -32.38
C ASP A 153 11.98 -1.58 -32.47
N THR A 154 11.34 -0.41 -32.51
CA THR A 154 9.88 -0.30 -32.68
C THR A 154 9.43 -0.49 -34.14
N LYS A 155 10.36 -0.50 -35.10
CA LYS A 155 10.05 -0.74 -36.53
C LYS A 155 10.07 -2.22 -36.86
N SER A 156 10.91 -2.98 -36.17
CA SER A 156 11.00 -4.44 -36.27
C SER A 156 11.05 -5.06 -34.87
N PRO A 157 9.95 -4.92 -34.11
CA PRO A 157 9.94 -5.42 -32.75
C PRO A 157 10.01 -6.95 -32.70
N PRO A 158 10.63 -7.53 -31.66
CA PRO A 158 10.65 -8.98 -31.48
C PRO A 158 9.22 -9.47 -31.20
N LEU A 159 8.57 -10.06 -32.20
CA LEU A 159 7.22 -10.61 -32.08
C LEU A 159 7.30 -12.13 -32.16
N THR A 160 6.89 -12.82 -31.09
CA THR A 160 6.80 -14.28 -31.08
C THR A 160 5.39 -14.72 -31.46
N THR A 161 5.30 -15.59 -32.46
CA THR A 161 4.05 -16.20 -32.97
C THR A 161 4.04 -17.71 -32.72
N GLY A 162 2.99 -18.42 -33.13
CA GLY A 162 2.81 -19.85 -32.86
C GLY A 162 2.28 -20.11 -31.45
N ASP A 163 2.60 -21.27 -30.86
CA ASP A 163 2.08 -21.69 -29.55
C ASP A 163 2.45 -20.69 -28.44
N ASP A 164 3.67 -20.16 -28.45
CA ASP A 164 4.13 -19.18 -27.47
C ASP A 164 3.44 -17.82 -27.61
N GLY A 165 2.98 -17.49 -28.82
CA GLY A 165 2.21 -16.28 -29.13
C GLY A 165 0.70 -16.47 -29.10
N ALA A 166 0.20 -17.69 -28.85
CA ALA A 166 -1.22 -18.01 -28.94
C ALA A 166 -2.04 -17.20 -27.93
N GLY A 167 -3.17 -16.65 -28.38
CA GLY A 167 -4.08 -15.84 -27.56
C GLY A 167 -3.59 -14.42 -27.26
N TRP A 168 -2.34 -14.09 -27.57
CA TRP A 168 -1.78 -12.76 -27.36
C TRP A 168 -2.10 -11.80 -28.51
N VAL A 169 -2.36 -10.55 -28.12
CA VAL A 169 -2.43 -9.42 -29.02
C VAL A 169 -1.46 -8.37 -28.52
N SER A 170 -0.57 -7.88 -29.38
CA SER A 170 0.47 -6.92 -29.02
C SER A 170 0.46 -5.69 -29.90
N GLY A 171 1.15 -4.64 -29.50
CA GLY A 171 1.35 -3.46 -30.32
C GLY A 171 2.57 -2.65 -29.90
N VAL A 172 3.07 -1.85 -30.83
CA VAL A 172 4.03 -0.77 -30.54
C VAL A 172 3.28 0.52 -30.30
N VAL A 173 3.83 1.34 -29.40
CA VAL A 173 3.40 2.72 -29.19
C VAL A 173 4.50 3.61 -29.71
N ALA A 174 4.23 4.33 -30.79
CA ALA A 174 5.05 5.47 -31.15
C ALA A 174 4.79 6.58 -30.12
N GLN A 175 5.68 6.72 -29.13
CA GLN A 175 5.65 7.91 -28.29
C GLN A 175 6.12 9.09 -29.16
N PRO A 176 5.27 10.10 -29.42
CA PRO A 176 5.71 11.25 -30.20
C PRO A 176 6.86 11.91 -29.45
N ALA A 177 7.96 12.18 -30.15
CA ALA A 177 9.05 12.95 -29.59
C ALA A 177 8.50 14.33 -29.19
N VAL A 178 8.37 14.57 -27.90
CA VAL A 178 7.91 15.86 -27.41
C VAL A 178 9.13 16.79 -27.46
N LYS A 179 9.12 17.77 -28.37
CA LYS A 179 10.26 18.68 -28.63
C LYS A 179 10.77 19.27 -27.33
N GLY A 180 12.03 18.99 -26.95
CA GLY A 180 12.68 19.47 -25.73
C GLY A 180 12.42 18.61 -24.48
N CYS A 181 11.95 17.38 -24.66
CA CYS A 181 11.80 16.39 -23.60
C CYS A 181 12.83 15.29 -23.81
N PRO A 182 13.41 14.74 -22.75
CA PRO A 182 14.20 13.52 -22.86
C PRO A 182 13.40 12.37 -23.47
N SER A 183 14.09 11.52 -24.22
CA SER A 183 13.49 10.33 -24.85
C SER A 183 12.88 9.40 -23.80
N GLY A 184 11.71 8.83 -24.12
CA GLY A 184 11.01 7.89 -23.25
C GLY A 184 10.08 8.54 -22.23
N LEU A 185 10.06 9.87 -22.11
CA LEU A 185 9.07 10.56 -21.27
C LEU A 185 7.84 10.91 -22.09
N ASN A 186 6.66 10.61 -21.53
CA ASN A 186 5.39 10.97 -22.13
C ASN A 186 5.14 12.49 -21.99
N LYS A 187 4.12 12.98 -22.70
CA LYS A 187 3.78 14.42 -22.71
C LYS A 187 3.43 14.96 -21.32
N ALA A 188 2.63 14.22 -20.54
CA ALA A 188 2.22 14.65 -19.21
C ALA A 188 3.42 14.79 -18.28
N THR A 189 4.35 13.84 -18.35
CA THR A 189 5.60 13.88 -17.58
C THR A 189 6.46 15.07 -17.97
N CYS A 190 6.61 15.28 -19.27
CA CYS A 190 7.41 16.39 -19.75
C CYS A 190 6.82 17.75 -19.39
N ASP A 191 5.50 17.92 -19.53
CA ASP A 191 4.82 19.16 -19.16
C ASP A 191 4.98 19.44 -17.66
N ALA A 192 4.82 18.41 -16.81
CA ALA A 192 5.04 18.53 -15.37
C ALA A 192 6.47 18.93 -15.02
N CYS A 193 7.48 18.30 -15.65
CA CYS A 193 8.88 18.65 -15.41
C CYS A 193 9.25 20.05 -15.89
N ARG A 194 8.70 20.49 -17.02
CA ARG A 194 8.89 21.87 -17.50
C ARG A 194 8.28 22.91 -16.59
N ALA A 195 7.12 22.59 -16.03
CA ALA A 195 6.42 23.47 -15.09
C ALA A 195 7.09 23.52 -13.71
N SER A 196 8.01 22.58 -13.40
CA SER A 196 8.73 22.57 -12.13
C SER A 196 9.75 23.71 -12.03
N LYS A 197 10.13 24.09 -10.79
CA LYS A 197 11.14 25.14 -10.55
C LYS A 197 12.54 24.75 -11.01
N ASN A 198 12.85 23.46 -11.05
CA ASN A 198 14.11 22.93 -11.58
C ASN A 198 13.85 21.81 -12.61
N PRO A 199 13.55 22.16 -13.87
CA PRO A 199 13.24 21.17 -14.90
C PRO A 199 14.33 20.12 -15.10
N ARG A 200 15.61 20.52 -15.01
CA ARG A 200 16.75 19.60 -15.10
C ARG A 200 16.71 18.51 -14.01
N VAL A 201 16.39 18.88 -12.77
CA VAL A 201 16.28 17.93 -11.65
C VAL A 201 15.06 17.02 -11.85
N CYS A 202 13.93 17.57 -12.28
CA CYS A 202 12.74 16.78 -12.55
C CYS A 202 12.99 15.75 -13.66
N PHE A 203 13.59 16.16 -14.78
CA PHE A 203 13.92 15.25 -15.87
C PHE A 203 14.91 14.17 -15.44
N ALA A 204 15.96 14.54 -14.70
CA ALA A 204 16.90 13.56 -14.17
C ALA A 204 16.23 12.55 -13.22
N CYS A 205 15.25 12.99 -12.42
CA CYS A 205 14.43 12.12 -11.57
C CYS A 205 13.53 11.19 -12.40
N ALA A 206 12.78 11.74 -13.36
CA ALA A 206 11.83 10.99 -14.18
C ALA A 206 12.51 9.94 -15.09
N GLN A 207 13.78 10.15 -15.43
CA GLN A 207 14.57 9.19 -16.21
C GLN A 207 15.20 8.07 -15.36
N LYS A 208 15.17 8.15 -14.02
CA LYS A 208 15.69 7.07 -13.18
C LYS A 208 14.76 5.85 -13.27
N PRO A 209 15.30 4.63 -13.27
CA PRO A 209 14.57 3.40 -12.95
C PRO A 209 13.70 3.56 -11.69
N GLN A 210 12.37 3.68 -11.86
CA GLN A 210 11.43 3.91 -10.76
C GLN A 210 10.91 2.60 -10.17
N VAL A 211 10.47 2.65 -8.92
CA VAL A 211 10.23 1.47 -8.11
C VAL A 211 8.87 0.82 -8.36
N ILE A 212 7.82 1.63 -8.46
CA ILE A 212 6.48 1.34 -9.00
C ILE A 212 5.83 2.72 -9.17
N GLY A 213 5.30 3.06 -10.36
CA GLY A 213 4.47 4.25 -10.55
C GLY A 213 5.07 5.56 -10.05
N GLY A 214 6.37 5.80 -10.25
CA GLY A 214 6.97 7.11 -9.99
C GLY A 214 6.34 8.12 -10.94
N ASN A 215 5.34 8.87 -10.46
CA ASN A 215 4.65 9.81 -11.32
C ASN A 215 5.59 11.00 -11.52
N ALA A 216 5.59 11.54 -12.72
CA ALA A 216 6.21 12.82 -13.00
C ALA A 216 5.82 13.92 -12.02
N LYS A 217 4.64 13.78 -11.41
CA LYS A 217 4.14 14.63 -10.35
C LYS A 217 5.10 14.62 -9.15
N GLU A 218 5.54 13.48 -8.63
CA GLU A 218 6.47 13.45 -7.50
C GLU A 218 7.86 13.97 -7.90
N CYS A 219 8.37 13.64 -9.09
CA CYS A 219 9.62 14.22 -9.58
C CYS A 219 9.53 15.75 -9.74
N ALA A 220 8.40 16.27 -10.21
CA ALA A 220 8.14 17.71 -10.30
C ALA A 220 7.98 18.36 -8.92
N ALA A 221 7.38 17.64 -7.97
CA ALA A 221 7.29 18.05 -6.57
C ALA A 221 8.68 18.17 -5.94
N CYS A 222 9.52 17.13 -6.10
CA CYS A 222 10.91 17.17 -5.66
C CYS A 222 11.68 18.33 -6.30
N ALA A 223 11.56 18.52 -7.61
CA ALA A 223 12.22 19.62 -8.31
C ALA A 223 11.74 21.02 -7.89
N SER A 224 10.59 21.11 -7.21
CA SER A 224 10.03 22.37 -6.71
C SER A 224 10.51 22.72 -5.29
N LEU A 225 11.28 21.85 -4.62
CA LEU A 225 11.82 22.12 -3.29
C LEU A 225 12.93 23.18 -3.32
N GLN A 226 13.01 23.94 -2.22
CA GLN A 226 13.80 25.17 -2.14
C GLN A 226 15.31 24.89 -2.13
N THR A 227 15.76 23.96 -1.30
CA THR A 227 17.20 23.68 -1.13
C THR A 227 17.65 22.48 -1.96
N GLU A 228 18.93 22.46 -2.34
CA GLU A 228 19.52 21.33 -3.07
C GLU A 228 19.46 20.03 -2.26
N ALA A 229 19.77 20.12 -0.95
CA ALA A 229 19.70 18.97 -0.05
C ALA A 229 18.29 18.36 0.02
N GLN A 230 17.23 19.19 0.06
CA GLN A 230 15.85 18.72 0.00
C GLN A 230 15.54 18.04 -1.33
N ARG A 231 15.96 18.63 -2.46
CA ARG A 231 15.73 18.06 -3.79
C ARG A 231 16.41 16.70 -3.94
N ASP A 232 17.68 16.59 -3.53
CA ASP A 232 18.44 15.35 -3.64
C ASP A 232 17.89 14.26 -2.72
N ALA A 233 17.51 14.62 -1.50
CA ALA A 233 16.83 13.70 -0.59
C ALA A 233 15.50 13.22 -1.20
N CYS A 234 14.65 14.14 -1.68
CA CYS A 234 13.38 13.80 -2.30
C CYS A 234 13.53 12.93 -3.54
N VAL A 235 14.44 13.27 -4.46
CA VAL A 235 14.69 12.47 -5.67
C VAL A 235 15.25 11.10 -5.32
N GLY A 236 16.13 11.00 -4.31
CA GLY A 236 16.59 9.72 -3.79
C GLY A 236 15.42 8.91 -3.23
N CYS A 237 14.55 9.55 -2.46
CA CYS A 237 13.37 8.93 -1.87
C CYS A 237 12.37 8.43 -2.90
N VAL A 238 12.02 9.24 -3.90
CA VAL A 238 11.07 8.84 -4.96
C VAL A 238 11.66 7.74 -5.84
N ALA A 239 12.97 7.78 -6.11
CA ALA A 239 13.64 6.75 -6.91
C ALA A 239 13.86 5.43 -6.16
N ASP A 240 13.86 5.45 -4.82
CA ASP A 240 14.09 4.27 -3.99
C ASP A 240 12.81 3.79 -3.27
N PHE A 241 11.74 4.59 -3.18
CA PHE A 241 10.50 4.23 -2.48
C PHE A 241 9.26 4.75 -3.24
N THR A 242 8.13 4.06 -3.08
CA THR A 242 6.86 4.59 -3.60
C THR A 242 6.33 5.75 -2.73
N PRO A 243 5.40 6.58 -3.25
CA PRO A 243 4.89 7.74 -2.52
C PRO A 243 4.22 7.43 -1.17
N SER A 244 3.90 6.17 -0.89
CA SER A 244 3.24 5.75 0.36
C SER A 244 4.16 5.07 1.36
N LEU A 245 5.45 4.86 1.04
CA LEU A 245 6.40 4.18 1.91
C LEU A 245 7.68 4.99 2.14
N GLY A 246 8.30 4.75 3.30
CA GLY A 246 9.54 5.41 3.70
C GLY A 246 9.44 6.92 3.57
N CYS A 247 10.53 7.54 3.10
CA CYS A 247 10.55 8.98 2.86
C CYS A 247 9.80 9.45 1.61
N GLY A 248 9.28 8.54 0.76
CA GLY A 248 8.39 8.91 -0.37
C GLY A 248 7.09 9.56 0.12
N SER A 249 6.65 9.18 1.32
CA SER A 249 5.48 9.76 2.01
C SER A 249 5.66 11.22 2.47
N CYS A 250 6.87 11.79 2.35
CA CYS A 250 7.10 13.22 2.58
C CYS A 250 6.58 14.12 1.45
N VAL A 251 6.15 13.57 0.30
CA VAL A 251 5.58 14.38 -0.79
C VAL A 251 4.11 14.70 -0.50
N TYR A 252 3.85 15.91 0.01
CA TYR A 252 2.50 16.35 0.38
C TYR A 252 1.83 17.10 -0.76
N TRP A 253 0.57 16.75 -1.02
CA TRP A 253 -0.29 17.41 -2.01
C TRP A 253 -1.31 18.29 -1.28
N GLY A 254 -1.37 19.57 -1.66
CA GLY A 254 -2.40 20.51 -1.21
C GLY A 254 -3.62 20.53 -2.15
N GLU A 255 -4.46 21.55 -1.96
CA GLU A 255 -5.67 21.75 -2.76
C GLU A 255 -5.36 21.88 -4.26
N GLY A 256 -6.24 21.32 -5.10
CA GLY A 256 -6.07 21.34 -6.55
C GLY A 256 -4.92 20.48 -7.07
N GLY A 257 -4.36 19.59 -6.25
CA GLY A 257 -3.31 18.65 -6.67
C GLY A 257 -1.94 19.29 -6.87
N LYS A 258 -1.68 20.46 -6.27
CA LYS A 258 -0.36 21.10 -6.25
C LYS A 258 0.43 20.59 -5.05
N VAL A 259 1.75 20.52 -5.16
CA VAL A 259 2.61 20.15 -4.02
C VAL A 259 2.53 21.24 -2.94
N ASP A 260 2.36 20.83 -1.68
CA ASP A 260 2.61 21.68 -0.51
C ASP A 260 4.12 21.72 -0.27
N GLU A 261 4.80 22.64 -0.97
CA GLU A 261 6.25 22.76 -0.93
C GLU A 261 6.78 23.01 0.48
N LYS A 262 6.00 23.69 1.34
CA LYS A 262 6.42 24.02 2.70
C LYS A 262 6.44 22.76 3.56
N LYS A 263 5.34 22.00 3.61
CA LYS A 263 5.30 20.74 4.38
C LYS A 263 6.27 19.71 3.81
N THR A 264 6.32 19.59 2.49
CA THR A 264 7.25 18.67 1.81
C THR A 264 8.70 19.03 2.13
N GLY A 265 9.08 20.31 2.05
CA GLY A 265 10.42 20.80 2.42
C GLY A 265 10.76 20.50 3.89
N GLN A 266 9.87 20.81 4.82
CA GLN A 266 10.07 20.54 6.25
C GLN A 266 10.23 19.03 6.55
N CYS A 267 9.48 18.17 5.85
CA CYS A 267 9.62 16.73 5.98
C CYS A 267 10.99 16.25 5.47
N PHE A 268 11.43 16.74 4.31
CA PHE A 268 12.76 16.39 3.79
C PHE A 268 13.91 17.00 4.59
N ASP A 269 13.74 18.15 5.24
CA ASP A 269 14.72 18.67 6.20
C ASP A 269 14.94 17.67 7.35
N CYS A 270 13.88 17.06 7.86
CA CYS A 270 13.98 15.98 8.85
C CYS A 270 14.70 14.75 8.29
N VAL A 271 14.39 14.33 7.06
CA VAL A 271 15.07 13.18 6.40
C VAL A 271 16.56 13.46 6.22
N VAL A 272 16.91 14.67 5.79
CA VAL A 272 18.30 15.12 5.61
C VAL A 272 19.04 15.13 6.95
N ALA A 273 18.46 15.71 7.99
CA ALA A 273 19.06 15.81 9.31
C ALA A 273 19.31 14.42 9.95
N ALA A 274 18.39 13.49 9.76
CA ALA A 274 18.48 12.14 10.31
C ALA A 274 19.39 11.18 9.52
N GLY A 275 19.65 11.51 8.26
CA GLY A 275 20.49 10.71 7.35
C GLY A 275 19.83 9.44 6.82
N ALA A 276 20.66 8.46 6.43
CA ALA A 276 20.23 7.23 5.78
C ALA A 276 19.14 6.42 6.52
N PRO A 277 19.12 6.31 7.88
CA PRO A 277 18.09 5.55 8.57
C PRO A 277 16.66 6.04 8.30
N ASN A 278 16.46 7.35 8.15
CA ASN A 278 15.13 7.91 7.92
C ASN A 278 14.68 7.85 6.45
N ARG A 279 15.54 7.41 5.52
CA ARG A 279 15.10 7.20 4.13
C ARG A 279 14.12 6.03 4.02
N ARG A 280 14.33 4.97 4.82
CA ARG A 280 13.50 3.75 4.81
C ARG A 280 12.32 3.82 5.78
N SER A 281 12.14 4.94 6.45
CA SER A 281 11.26 5.09 7.60
C SER A 281 10.21 6.17 7.33
N ALA A 282 9.04 6.03 7.95
CA ALA A 282 7.95 7.00 7.90
C ALA A 282 8.03 8.03 9.06
N ALA A 283 9.11 8.00 9.87
CA ALA A 283 9.21 8.80 11.08
C ALA A 283 9.03 10.31 10.84
N CYS A 284 9.60 10.85 9.76
CA CYS A 284 9.46 12.28 9.42
C CYS A 284 8.06 12.62 8.88
N SER A 285 7.45 11.73 8.08
CA SER A 285 6.14 11.98 7.47
C SER A 285 4.99 11.78 8.46
N ALA A 286 5.17 10.89 9.45
CA ALA A 286 4.25 10.71 10.56
C ALA A 286 4.06 12.00 11.40
N CYS A 287 4.95 13.00 11.29
CA CYS A 287 4.82 14.28 11.98
C CYS A 287 3.79 15.25 11.37
N PHE A 288 3.22 14.91 10.22
CA PHE A 288 2.24 15.75 9.51
C PHE A 288 0.88 15.07 9.36
N PHE A 289 0.75 13.80 9.76
CA PHE A 289 -0.49 13.04 9.65
C PHE A 289 -0.77 12.26 10.93
N SER A 290 -1.93 12.52 11.54
CA SER A 290 -2.48 11.72 12.62
C SER A 290 -3.46 10.70 12.05
N PRO A 291 -3.30 9.39 12.32
CA PRO A 291 -4.30 8.39 11.97
C PRO A 291 -5.68 8.66 12.59
N ASN A 292 -5.72 9.35 13.73
CA ASN A 292 -6.93 9.66 14.47
C ASN A 292 -7.49 11.06 14.14
N GLY A 293 -6.81 11.81 13.26
CA GLY A 293 -7.25 13.13 12.79
C GLY A 293 -6.95 14.29 13.74
N HIS A 294 -6.17 14.08 14.81
CA HIS A 294 -5.80 15.15 15.74
C HIS A 294 -4.64 15.99 15.23
N ALA A 295 -4.51 17.19 15.79
CA ALA A 295 -3.36 18.04 15.54
C ALA A 295 -2.10 17.40 16.13
N ILE A 296 -1.04 17.28 15.33
CA ILE A 296 0.28 16.87 15.80
C ILE A 296 1.09 18.12 16.14
N ASN A 297 1.85 18.06 17.24
CA ASN A 297 2.90 19.05 17.48
C ASN A 297 4.07 18.79 16.52
N THR A 298 3.93 19.27 15.28
CA THR A 298 4.87 18.99 14.18
C THR A 298 6.29 19.42 14.52
N ALA A 299 6.49 20.55 15.21
CA ALA A 299 7.83 21.02 15.58
C ALA A 299 8.54 20.06 16.55
N ALA A 300 7.86 19.66 17.62
CA ALA A 300 8.39 18.69 18.58
C ALA A 300 8.59 17.31 17.94
N CYS A 301 7.64 16.88 17.10
CA CYS A 301 7.73 15.63 16.37
C CYS A 301 8.95 15.59 15.44
N LEU A 302 9.15 16.61 14.60
CA LEU A 302 10.29 16.66 13.68
C LEU A 302 11.61 16.71 14.43
N SER A 303 11.69 17.42 15.56
CA SER A 303 12.87 17.42 16.42
C SER A 303 13.17 16.02 17.00
N CYS A 304 12.14 15.24 17.32
CA CYS A 304 12.28 13.87 17.80
C CYS A 304 12.70 12.93 16.67
N ALA A 305 12.00 12.98 15.52
CA ALA A 305 12.22 12.10 14.39
C ALA A 305 13.58 12.32 13.72
N SER A 306 14.10 13.55 13.77
CA SER A 306 15.41 13.91 13.21
C SER A 306 16.60 13.60 14.14
N ASP A 307 16.39 13.25 15.40
CA ASP A 307 17.47 13.00 16.35
C ASP A 307 18.22 11.71 16.00
N ALA A 308 19.39 11.87 15.38
CA ALA A 308 20.24 10.78 14.93
C ALA A 308 20.70 9.86 16.08
N ARG A 309 20.65 10.32 17.34
CA ARG A 309 21.03 9.52 18.52
C ARG A 309 19.98 8.49 18.91
N ARG A 310 18.74 8.65 18.42
CA ARG A 310 17.65 7.67 18.63
C ARG A 310 17.80 6.52 17.64
N GLY A 311 17.52 5.30 18.09
CA GLY A 311 17.37 4.14 17.21
C GLY A 311 16.23 4.31 16.22
N ALA A 312 16.25 3.59 15.09
CA ALA A 312 15.22 3.70 14.06
C ALA A 312 13.80 3.43 14.60
N PRO A 313 13.54 2.38 15.42
CA PRO A 313 12.23 2.20 16.05
C PRO A 313 11.73 3.40 16.84
N ALA A 314 12.60 3.96 17.69
CA ALA A 314 12.26 5.09 18.54
C ALA A 314 11.85 6.34 17.73
N ARG A 315 12.38 6.52 16.51
CA ARG A 315 12.01 7.62 15.63
C ARG A 315 10.60 7.45 15.05
N GLU A 316 10.20 6.23 14.70
CA GLU A 316 8.83 5.95 14.24
C GLU A 316 7.78 6.27 15.32
N GLY A 317 8.12 6.06 16.59
CA GLY A 317 7.25 6.43 17.70
C GLY A 317 7.04 7.95 17.87
N CYS A 318 7.87 8.80 17.26
CA CYS A 318 7.78 10.26 17.44
C CYS A 318 6.47 10.85 16.93
N GLY A 319 5.96 10.40 15.77
CA GLY A 319 4.68 10.86 15.22
C GLY A 319 3.52 10.63 16.18
N PRO A 320 3.21 9.36 16.47
CA PRO A 320 2.15 9.01 17.40
C PRO A 320 2.30 9.65 18.79
N CYS A 321 3.52 9.74 19.36
CA CYS A 321 3.74 10.33 20.68
C CYS A 321 3.57 11.86 20.76
N ASN A 322 3.51 12.55 19.61
CA ASN A 322 3.28 14.00 19.53
C ASN A 322 1.87 14.34 19.01
N ASP A 323 0.98 13.35 18.95
CA ASP A 323 -0.43 13.52 18.65
C ASP A 323 -1.16 14.28 19.78
N GLY A 324 -2.15 15.10 19.43
CA GLY A 324 -2.91 15.93 20.36
C GLY A 324 -3.74 15.16 21.41
N GLU A 325 -4.00 13.87 21.21
CA GLU A 325 -4.64 13.01 22.22
C GLU A 325 -3.68 12.45 23.27
N VAL A 326 -2.38 12.52 23.02
CA VAL A 326 -1.36 12.02 23.95
C VAL A 326 -1.30 12.92 25.19
N SER A 327 -1.73 12.37 26.31
CA SER A 327 -1.73 13.04 27.63
C SER A 327 -0.37 12.99 28.34
N ASP A 328 0.52 12.08 27.93
CA ASP A 328 1.87 11.93 28.48
C ASP A 328 2.93 11.77 27.38
N PRO A 329 3.27 12.85 26.65
CA PRO A 329 4.26 12.77 25.57
C PRO A 329 5.65 12.31 26.07
N GLY A 330 6.03 12.70 27.30
CA GLY A 330 7.32 12.32 27.88
C GLY A 330 7.42 10.82 28.15
N GLY A 331 6.41 10.24 28.81
CA GLY A 331 6.31 8.80 29.03
C GLY A 331 6.22 8.01 27.73
N CYS A 332 5.45 8.51 26.76
CA CYS A 332 5.33 7.91 25.44
C CYS A 332 6.69 7.82 24.73
N LEU A 333 7.42 8.93 24.68
CA LEU A 333 8.73 8.99 24.04
C LEU A 333 9.78 8.14 24.75
N ALA A 334 9.67 8.00 26.08
CA ALA A 334 10.53 7.10 26.86
C ALA A 334 10.21 5.62 26.59
N CYS A 335 8.93 5.27 26.41
CA CYS A 335 8.50 3.94 25.97
C CYS A 335 9.05 3.65 24.56
N ALA A 336 8.87 4.56 23.61
CA ALA A 336 9.34 4.39 22.23
C ALA A 336 10.86 4.28 22.15
N ALA A 337 11.60 5.02 22.98
CA ALA A 337 13.05 4.93 23.06
C ALA A 337 13.56 3.54 23.51
N GLY A 338 12.77 2.82 24.30
CA GLY A 338 13.09 1.46 24.75
C GLY A 338 12.56 0.34 23.84
N ALA A 339 11.89 0.67 22.73
CA ALA A 339 11.32 -0.31 21.82
C ALA A 339 12.39 -0.91 20.88
N ASP A 340 12.37 -2.23 20.71
CA ASP A 340 13.24 -2.98 19.81
C ASP A 340 12.62 -3.18 18.41
N THR A 341 11.33 -2.91 18.23
CA THR A 341 10.62 -2.97 16.95
C THR A 341 9.79 -1.71 16.68
N TYR A 342 9.53 -1.43 15.40
CA TYR A 342 8.70 -0.31 14.97
C TYR A 342 7.29 -0.36 15.58
N ASP A 343 6.66 -1.54 15.57
CA ASP A 343 5.31 -1.73 16.10
C ASP A 343 5.22 -1.41 17.60
N LYS A 344 6.25 -1.76 18.39
CA LYS A 344 6.30 -1.42 19.81
C LYS A 344 6.44 0.09 20.01
N ALA A 345 7.29 0.74 19.21
CA ALA A 345 7.48 2.18 19.31
C ALA A 345 6.21 2.97 18.99
N VAL A 346 5.48 2.55 17.95
CA VAL A 346 4.18 3.12 17.56
C VAL A 346 3.10 2.85 18.62
N ALA A 347 3.06 1.64 19.17
CA ALA A 347 2.08 1.26 20.18
C ALA A 347 2.17 2.06 21.50
N CYS A 348 3.32 2.66 21.80
CA CYS A 348 3.50 3.49 23.00
C CYS A 348 2.53 4.67 23.05
N ALA A 349 2.14 5.25 21.91
CA ALA A 349 1.19 6.36 21.88
C ALA A 349 -0.17 5.98 22.43
N SER A 350 -0.68 4.81 22.08
CA SER A 350 -1.98 4.34 22.57
C SER A 350 -2.03 4.17 24.09
N CYS A 351 -0.91 3.83 24.73
CA CYS A 351 -0.80 3.78 26.21
C CYS A 351 -0.85 5.16 26.87
N SER A 352 -0.70 6.22 26.08
CA SER A 352 -0.59 7.61 26.54
C SER A 352 -1.86 8.42 26.30
N HIS A 353 -2.91 7.81 25.73
CA HIS A 353 -4.22 8.44 25.56
C HIS A 353 -4.83 8.79 26.92
N ARG A 354 -5.70 9.79 26.95
CA ARG A 354 -6.33 10.29 28.19
C ARG A 354 -7.04 9.18 28.98
N ASP A 355 -7.69 8.27 28.28
CA ASP A 355 -8.44 7.16 28.89
C ASP A 355 -7.52 6.11 29.55
N MET A 356 -6.22 6.12 29.22
CA MET A 356 -5.20 5.24 29.78
C MET A 356 -4.42 5.86 30.94
N ALA A 357 -4.78 7.07 31.39
CA ALA A 357 -3.99 7.82 32.38
C ALA A 357 -3.71 7.02 33.68
N GLY A 358 -4.67 6.20 34.13
CA GLY A 358 -4.54 5.36 35.33
C GLY A 358 -3.65 4.12 35.16
N PHE A 359 -3.35 3.71 33.92
CA PHE A 359 -2.69 2.42 33.62
C PHE A 359 -1.51 2.54 32.65
N LYS A 360 -1.14 3.76 32.25
CA LYS A 360 -0.06 4.01 31.29
C LYS A 360 1.26 3.30 31.65
N GLY A 361 1.61 3.25 32.94
CA GLY A 361 2.82 2.57 33.41
C GLY A 361 2.80 1.07 33.13
N ASP A 362 1.70 0.41 33.46
CA ASP A 362 1.51 -1.03 33.20
C ASP A 362 1.44 -1.31 31.69
N CYS A 363 0.80 -0.41 30.93
CA CYS A 363 0.73 -0.49 29.48
C CYS A 363 2.13 -0.38 28.83
N TYR A 364 2.95 0.60 29.22
CA TYR A 364 4.33 0.71 28.75
C TYR A 364 5.18 -0.51 29.16
N SER A 365 4.97 -1.04 30.37
CA SER A 365 5.64 -2.25 30.84
C SER A 365 5.25 -3.47 30.00
N CYS A 366 3.96 -3.60 29.66
CA CYS A 366 3.45 -4.62 28.75
C CYS A 366 4.13 -4.51 27.38
N ILE A 367 4.19 -3.32 26.76
CA ILE A 367 4.82 -3.13 25.44
C ILE A 367 6.29 -3.58 25.45
N LYS A 368 7.02 -3.32 26.53
CA LYS A 368 8.41 -3.74 26.68
C LYS A 368 8.57 -5.26 26.79
N THR A 369 7.61 -5.95 27.39
CA THR A 369 7.70 -7.38 27.70
C THR A 369 7.07 -8.29 26.65
N VAL A 370 6.12 -7.81 25.85
CA VAL A 370 5.51 -8.62 24.78
C VAL A 370 6.55 -9.02 23.74
N GLY A 371 6.57 -10.32 23.43
CA GLY A 371 7.49 -10.94 22.47
C GLY A 371 7.05 -10.74 21.02
N ALA A 372 6.86 -11.83 20.28
CA ALA A 372 6.50 -11.80 18.85
C ALA A 372 5.02 -11.44 18.58
N GLY A 373 4.18 -11.34 19.62
CA GLY A 373 2.79 -10.93 19.47
C GLY A 373 2.63 -9.42 19.16
N PRO A 374 1.50 -9.01 18.55
CA PRO A 374 1.20 -7.59 18.27
C PRO A 374 1.24 -6.73 19.53
N PRO A 375 2.13 -5.72 19.61
CA PRO A 375 2.20 -4.79 20.74
C PRO A 375 0.92 -3.98 20.96
N SER A 376 0.09 -3.85 19.91
CA SER A 376 -1.23 -3.25 19.96
C SER A 376 -2.17 -3.96 20.94
N TYR A 377 -1.92 -5.22 21.32
CA TYR A 377 -2.69 -5.85 22.38
C TYR A 377 -2.51 -5.17 23.74
N CYS A 378 -1.34 -4.64 24.07
CA CYS A 378 -1.19 -3.85 25.30
C CYS A 378 -2.07 -2.57 25.25
N ALA A 379 -2.23 -2.00 24.06
CA ALA A 379 -3.01 -0.79 23.83
C ALA A 379 -4.54 -1.01 23.78
N ASN A 380 -5.00 -2.23 23.55
CA ASN A 380 -6.41 -2.52 23.29
C ASN A 380 -7.34 -2.34 24.51
N MET A 381 -6.79 -2.25 25.72
CA MET A 381 -7.58 -1.98 26.92
C MET A 381 -8.32 -0.62 26.84
N GLY A 382 -7.75 0.35 26.13
CA GLY A 382 -8.36 1.67 25.90
C GLY A 382 -9.19 1.78 24.60
N GLN A 383 -9.22 0.74 23.75
CA GLN A 383 -9.84 0.78 22.42
C GLN A 383 -11.14 -0.03 22.32
N THR A 384 -11.82 -0.29 23.44
CA THR A 384 -13.20 -0.79 23.38
C THR A 384 -14.05 0.33 22.78
N GLY A 385 -14.45 0.22 21.50
CA GLY A 385 -15.12 1.27 20.71
C GLY A 385 -16.48 1.78 21.18
N SER A 386 -16.75 1.73 22.48
CA SER A 386 -17.72 2.55 23.20
C SER A 386 -16.92 3.49 24.08
N ASN A 387 -17.24 4.78 24.11
CA ASN A 387 -16.55 5.84 24.87
C ASN A 387 -16.47 5.66 26.40
N ASP A 388 -16.65 4.44 26.91
CA ASP A 388 -16.34 4.01 28.25
C ASP A 388 -15.44 2.76 28.12
N ILE A 389 -14.18 2.85 28.56
CA ILE A 389 -13.52 1.67 29.12
C ILE A 389 -14.50 1.18 30.18
N ALA A 390 -15.17 0.05 29.93
CA ALA A 390 -16.16 -0.46 30.88
C ALA A 390 -15.52 -0.42 32.27
N ALA A 391 -16.19 0.10 33.30
CA ALA A 391 -15.61 0.21 34.65
C ALA A 391 -14.98 -1.12 35.12
N THR A 392 -15.53 -2.23 34.63
CA THR A 392 -14.97 -3.57 34.65
C THR A 392 -13.51 -3.66 34.18
N ALA A 393 -13.16 -3.17 32.99
CA ALA A 393 -11.81 -3.23 32.42
C ALA A 393 -10.77 -2.45 33.26
N VAL A 394 -11.14 -1.29 33.82
CA VAL A 394 -10.32 -0.53 34.77
C VAL A 394 -9.95 -1.40 35.98
N SER A 395 -10.91 -2.11 36.55
CA SER A 395 -10.69 -2.93 37.76
C SER A 395 -9.84 -4.19 37.56
N VAL A 396 -9.66 -4.64 36.30
CA VAL A 396 -8.90 -5.86 35.95
C VAL A 396 -7.68 -5.57 35.08
N ALA A 397 -7.27 -4.31 34.97
CA ALA A 397 -6.19 -3.88 34.09
C ALA A 397 -4.86 -4.62 34.36
N SER A 398 -4.47 -4.77 35.62
CA SER A 398 -3.27 -5.52 36.01
C SER A 398 -3.35 -7.00 35.62
N ASP A 399 -4.52 -7.63 35.80
CA ASP A 399 -4.76 -9.02 35.40
C ASP A 399 -4.67 -9.17 33.86
N TYR A 400 -5.14 -8.17 33.12
CA TYR A 400 -5.05 -8.13 31.67
C TYR A 400 -3.62 -8.07 31.18
N PHE A 401 -2.81 -7.12 31.66
CA PHE A 401 -1.42 -7.02 31.22
C PHE A 401 -0.62 -8.28 31.57
N THR A 402 -0.90 -8.89 32.72
CA THR A 402 -0.34 -10.19 33.10
C THR A 402 -0.71 -11.28 32.10
N CYS A 403 -1.99 -11.35 31.70
CA CYS A 403 -2.48 -12.29 30.69
C CYS A 403 -1.79 -12.08 29.33
N VAL A 404 -1.69 -10.84 28.86
CA VAL A 404 -1.05 -10.50 27.58
C VAL A 404 0.42 -10.93 27.57
N ALA A 405 1.17 -10.61 28.63
CA ALA A 405 2.57 -11.00 28.75
C ALA A 405 2.73 -12.53 28.80
N ALA A 406 1.88 -13.23 29.56
CA ALA A 406 1.91 -14.69 29.69
C ALA A 406 1.55 -15.44 28.40
N THR A 407 0.83 -14.80 27.47
CA THR A 407 0.33 -15.44 26.24
C THR A 407 1.02 -14.95 24.98
N ALA A 408 2.01 -14.06 25.10
CA ALA A 408 2.69 -13.41 23.97
C ALA A 408 3.43 -14.36 23.01
N LYS A 409 3.62 -15.63 23.38
CA LYS A 409 4.27 -16.67 22.56
C LYS A 409 3.29 -17.64 21.90
N LEU A 410 2.00 -17.55 22.19
CA LEU A 410 0.97 -18.47 21.68
C LEU A 410 0.46 -17.98 20.31
N SER A 411 0.01 -18.90 19.45
CA SER A 411 -0.49 -18.54 18.11
C SER A 411 -1.84 -17.82 18.18
N SER A 412 -2.68 -18.23 19.13
CA SER A 412 -3.90 -17.53 19.58
C SER A 412 -3.62 -16.14 20.18
N GLY A 413 -2.36 -15.89 20.57
CA GLY A 413 -1.88 -14.62 21.09
C GLY A 413 -2.68 -14.06 22.26
N ALA A 414 -2.66 -12.73 22.37
CA ALA A 414 -3.36 -11.97 23.40
C ALA A 414 -4.84 -11.67 23.04
N ALA A 415 -5.35 -12.18 21.91
CA ALA A 415 -6.75 -12.01 21.52
C ALA A 415 -7.71 -12.57 22.57
N GLY A 416 -7.37 -13.71 23.20
CA GLY A 416 -8.15 -14.29 24.29
C GLY A 416 -8.22 -13.40 25.53
N CYS A 417 -7.13 -12.69 25.87
CA CYS A 417 -7.13 -11.72 26.98
C CYS A 417 -8.05 -10.54 26.69
N ASN A 418 -8.07 -10.06 25.42
CA ASN A 418 -8.97 -8.99 24.99
C ASN A 418 -10.45 -9.42 25.04
N ALA A 419 -10.75 -10.67 24.70
CA ALA A 419 -12.10 -11.20 24.84
C ALA A 419 -12.56 -11.23 26.32
N CYS A 420 -11.67 -11.56 27.26
CA CYS A 420 -11.99 -11.60 28.69
C CYS A 420 -12.38 -10.23 29.27
N VAL A 421 -11.70 -9.14 28.89
CA VAL A 421 -12.00 -7.79 29.43
C VAL A 421 -13.32 -7.21 28.90
N LYS A 422 -13.91 -7.83 27.87
CA LYS A 422 -15.22 -7.48 27.32
C LYS A 422 -16.38 -8.18 28.03
N LEU A 423 -16.10 -9.02 29.02
CA LEU A 423 -17.14 -9.69 29.81
C LEU A 423 -17.93 -8.67 30.66
N PRO A 424 -19.22 -8.92 30.91
CA PRO A 424 -20.11 -7.92 31.51
C PRO A 424 -19.79 -7.56 32.96
N THR A 425 -19.04 -8.39 33.68
CA THR A 425 -18.70 -8.17 35.10
C THR A 425 -17.20 -8.32 35.36
N ALA A 426 -16.67 -7.55 36.31
CA ALA A 426 -15.28 -7.64 36.76
C ALA A 426 -14.90 -9.02 37.27
N ALA A 427 -15.81 -9.69 37.99
CA ALA A 427 -15.58 -11.05 38.47
C ALA A 427 -15.40 -12.05 37.31
N ALA A 428 -16.27 -11.99 36.29
CA ALA A 428 -16.18 -12.84 35.11
C ALA A 428 -14.92 -12.53 34.28
N ALA A 429 -14.61 -11.24 34.08
CA ALA A 429 -13.39 -10.81 33.39
C ALA A 429 -12.14 -11.34 34.09
N LYS A 430 -12.05 -11.18 35.42
CA LYS A 430 -10.92 -11.66 36.22
C LYS A 430 -10.77 -13.18 36.17
N ALA A 431 -11.87 -13.93 36.32
CA ALA A 431 -11.84 -15.39 36.25
C ALA A 431 -11.48 -15.90 34.84
N CYS A 432 -11.92 -15.21 33.80
CA CYS A 432 -11.52 -15.48 32.42
C CYS A 432 -10.03 -15.21 32.19
N LEU A 433 -9.51 -14.06 32.66
CA LEU A 433 -8.10 -13.71 32.55
C LEU A 433 -7.20 -14.70 33.29
N ALA A 434 -7.60 -15.15 34.48
CA ALA A 434 -6.91 -16.19 35.22
C ALA A 434 -6.88 -17.52 34.44
N CYS A 435 -8.00 -17.93 33.85
CA CYS A 435 -8.05 -19.10 32.96
C CYS A 435 -7.09 -18.94 31.78
N ARG A 436 -7.18 -17.83 31.05
CA ARG A 436 -6.34 -17.63 29.87
C ARG A 436 -4.85 -17.62 30.23
N THR A 437 -4.49 -17.00 31.36
CA THR A 437 -3.12 -16.96 31.87
C THR A 437 -2.60 -18.36 32.24
N GLY A 438 -3.43 -19.18 32.89
CA GLY A 438 -3.10 -20.55 33.26
C GLY A 438 -3.06 -21.52 32.07
N GLN A 439 -3.85 -21.25 31.02
CA GLN A 439 -3.94 -22.06 29.81
C GLN A 439 -2.89 -21.62 28.77
N GLN A 440 -1.70 -22.19 28.88
CA GLN A 440 -0.55 -21.95 27.98
C GLN A 440 -0.67 -22.68 26.64
N THR A 441 -1.89 -22.77 26.10
CA THR A 441 -2.24 -23.47 24.84
C THR A 441 -3.19 -22.62 23.99
N ASP A 442 -3.42 -23.00 22.74
CA ASP A 442 -4.35 -22.27 21.87
C ASP A 442 -5.82 -22.51 22.25
N ALA A 443 -6.13 -23.62 22.92
CA ALA A 443 -7.43 -23.86 23.55
C ALA A 443 -7.81 -22.77 24.56
N GLY A 444 -6.84 -22.18 25.26
CA GLY A 444 -7.07 -21.09 26.20
C GLY A 444 -7.69 -19.84 25.55
N GLY A 445 -7.60 -19.67 24.22
CA GLY A 445 -8.27 -18.59 23.49
C GLY A 445 -9.79 -18.56 23.69
N TRP A 446 -10.39 -19.70 24.06
CA TRP A 446 -11.83 -19.85 24.29
C TRP A 446 -12.28 -19.61 25.73
N CYS A 447 -11.38 -19.23 26.67
CA CYS A 447 -11.76 -18.96 28.06
C CYS A 447 -12.91 -17.95 28.17
N ALA A 448 -13.00 -16.95 27.29
CA ALA A 448 -14.08 -15.96 27.30
C ALA A 448 -15.45 -16.58 27.01
N SER A 449 -15.52 -17.57 26.12
CA SER A 449 -16.76 -18.26 25.77
C SER A 449 -17.38 -19.00 26.95
N CYS A 450 -16.56 -19.50 27.88
CA CYS A 450 -17.06 -20.13 29.10
C CYS A 450 -17.86 -19.17 30.00
N TRP A 451 -17.57 -17.86 29.94
CA TRP A 451 -18.15 -16.85 30.83
C TRP A 451 -19.25 -15.99 30.19
N MET A 452 -19.53 -16.15 28.89
CA MET A 452 -20.58 -15.40 28.21
C MET A 452 -22.00 -15.70 28.75
N GLY A 453 -22.23 -16.91 29.29
CA GLY A 453 -23.53 -17.33 29.84
C GLY A 453 -23.79 -16.91 31.30
N GLY A 454 -22.83 -16.28 31.98
CA GLY A 454 -23.01 -15.67 33.31
C GLY A 454 -23.15 -16.61 34.51
N LYS A 455 -23.29 -17.93 34.33
CA LYS A 455 -23.36 -18.90 35.44
C LYS A 455 -21.97 -19.44 35.78
N GLU A 456 -21.45 -19.04 36.93
CA GLU A 456 -20.11 -19.41 37.42
C GLU A 456 -19.84 -20.93 37.40
N GLY A 457 -20.82 -21.75 37.83
CA GLY A 457 -20.67 -23.20 37.87
C GLY A 457 -20.56 -23.88 36.50
N GLU A 458 -21.23 -23.34 35.48
CA GLU A 458 -21.13 -23.83 34.10
C GLU A 458 -19.82 -23.36 33.46
N ALA A 459 -19.41 -22.11 33.75
CA ALA A 459 -18.15 -21.56 33.28
C ALA A 459 -16.94 -22.36 33.77
N LYS A 460 -16.91 -22.75 35.04
CA LYS A 460 -15.80 -23.54 35.61
C LYS A 460 -15.70 -24.93 34.97
N LYS A 461 -16.82 -25.62 34.74
CA LYS A 461 -16.83 -26.92 34.02
C LYS A 461 -16.28 -26.79 32.60
N CYS A 462 -16.64 -25.70 31.91
CA CYS A 462 -16.10 -25.38 30.59
C CYS A 462 -14.58 -25.15 30.63
N GLN A 463 -14.07 -24.42 31.63
CA GLN A 463 -12.62 -24.23 31.81
C GLN A 463 -11.87 -25.54 32.10
N ASP A 464 -12.42 -26.39 32.96
CA ASP A 464 -11.87 -27.71 33.26
C ASP A 464 -11.86 -28.63 32.03
N CYS A 465 -12.78 -28.41 31.09
CA CYS A 465 -12.77 -29.07 29.79
C CYS A 465 -11.67 -28.51 28.88
N LEU A 466 -11.57 -27.18 28.74
CA LEU A 466 -10.52 -26.54 27.92
C LEU A 466 -9.11 -26.96 28.33
N ALA A 467 -8.86 -27.14 29.62
CA ALA A 467 -7.59 -27.59 30.18
C ALA A 467 -7.08 -28.94 29.65
N ARG A 468 -7.97 -29.73 29.02
CA ARG A 468 -7.65 -31.06 28.49
C ARG A 468 -7.14 -31.03 27.04
N PHE A 469 -7.15 -29.86 26.40
CA PHE A 469 -6.86 -29.71 24.98
C PHE A 469 -5.74 -28.70 24.73
N ASN A 470 -4.90 -29.01 23.75
CA ASN A 470 -3.86 -28.09 23.27
C ASN A 470 -4.34 -27.28 22.06
N ASP A 471 -5.15 -27.91 21.21
CA ASP A 471 -5.68 -27.34 19.97
C ASP A 471 -7.00 -26.58 20.20
N GLY A 472 -7.09 -25.38 19.63
CA GLY A 472 -8.26 -24.51 19.77
C GLY A 472 -9.52 -25.08 19.12
N GLN A 473 -9.41 -25.74 17.97
CA GLN A 473 -10.56 -26.27 17.25
C GLN A 473 -11.14 -27.49 17.95
N GLN A 474 -10.28 -28.39 18.43
CA GLN A 474 -10.69 -29.56 19.19
C GLN A 474 -11.36 -29.15 20.51
N ALA A 475 -10.79 -28.18 21.23
CA ALA A 475 -11.37 -27.65 22.46
C ALA A 475 -12.76 -27.05 22.23
N PHE A 476 -12.93 -26.29 21.15
CA PHE A 476 -14.23 -25.73 20.77
C PHE A 476 -15.28 -26.83 20.56
N ASN A 477 -14.95 -27.83 19.74
CA ASN A 477 -15.86 -28.91 19.38
C ASN A 477 -16.24 -29.81 20.57
N MET A 478 -15.40 -29.93 21.60
CA MET A 478 -15.62 -30.87 22.70
C MET A 478 -16.18 -30.22 23.98
N CYS A 479 -15.98 -28.91 24.15
CA CYS A 479 -16.36 -28.21 25.38
C CYS A 479 -17.61 -27.32 25.22
N PHE A 480 -18.03 -27.04 23.99
CA PHE A 480 -19.17 -26.17 23.69
C PHE A 480 -20.28 -26.83 22.85
N SER A 481 -20.09 -28.10 22.48
CA SER A 481 -21.15 -28.99 21.95
C SER A 481 -21.91 -29.64 23.10
#